data_AF-A0A7J9Q0F9-F1
#
_entry.id   AF-A0A7J9Q0F9-F1
#
_cell.length_a   1.000
_cell.length_b   1.000
_cell.length_c   1.000
_cell.angle_alpha   90.00
_cell.angle_beta   90.00
_cell.angle_gamma   90.00
#
_symmetry.space_group_name_H-M   'P 1'
#
loop_
_entity.id
_entity.type
_entity.pdbx_description
1 polymer ?
#
loop_
_entity_poly.entity_id
_entity_poly.type
_entity_poly.pdbx_seq_one_letter_code
_entity_poly.pdbx_strand_id
1 'polypeptide(L)'
;MDRSVEEKMMNFMKPMFGDMARKTIENQKEKLNLTRGELTYEQYAKIVDSIYTLCMKMAGAAIADKMRNGLLQILDENRTGR
;
A
#
# COMPACT_ATOMS: atom_id res chain seq x y z
N MET A 1 -0.32 -0.28 14.18
CA MET A 1 -0.68 -1.35 13.20
C MET A 1 0.60 -2.14 12.96
N ASP A 2 0.50 -3.47 12.98
CA ASP A 2 1.65 -4.37 13.05
C ASP A 2 2.40 -4.49 11.70
N ARG A 3 3.70 -4.87 11.76
CA ARG A 3 4.59 -5.13 10.61
C ARG A 3 3.98 -6.11 9.61
N SER A 4 3.05 -6.96 10.05
CA SER A 4 2.28 -7.89 9.23
C SER A 4 1.42 -7.22 8.14
N VAL A 5 0.98 -5.97 8.34
CA VAL A 5 0.22 -5.22 7.32
C VAL A 5 1.09 -4.93 6.10
N GLU A 6 2.30 -4.42 6.32
CA GLU A 6 3.22 -4.05 5.24
C GLU A 6 3.64 -5.28 4.45
N GLU A 7 3.87 -6.42 5.12
CA GLU A 7 4.17 -7.68 4.45
C GLU A 7 3.01 -8.17 3.58
N LYS A 8 1.76 -8.09 4.07
CA LYS A 8 0.56 -8.42 3.27
C LYS A 8 0.44 -7.49 2.05
N MET A 9 0.62 -6.18 2.24
CA MET A 9 0.61 -5.20 1.14
C MET A 9 1.70 -5.49 0.11
N MET A 10 2.93 -5.76 0.58
CA MET A 10 4.05 -6.14 -0.29
C MET A 10 3.74 -7.39 -1.11
N ASN A 11 3.24 -8.45 -0.46
CA ASN A 11 2.92 -9.70 -1.13
C ASN A 11 1.81 -9.51 -2.17
N PHE A 12 0.81 -8.69 -1.89
CA PHE A 12 -0.23 -8.32 -2.85
C PHE A 12 0.31 -7.52 -4.03
N MET A 13 1.32 -6.69 -3.81
CA MET A 13 1.95 -5.85 -4.85
C MET A 13 2.97 -6.58 -5.71
N LYS A 14 3.51 -7.73 -5.26
CA LYS A 14 4.53 -8.51 -5.99
C LYS A 14 4.18 -8.84 -7.45
N PRO A 15 2.94 -9.21 -7.83
CA PRO A 15 2.62 -9.49 -9.23
C PRO A 15 2.85 -8.31 -10.18
N MET A 16 2.74 -7.07 -9.68
CA MET A 16 2.95 -5.86 -10.48
C MET A 16 4.35 -5.29 -10.34
N PHE A 17 4.89 -5.29 -9.12
CA PHE A 17 6.15 -4.62 -8.80
C PHE A 17 7.34 -5.57 -8.61
N GLY A 18 7.12 -6.89 -8.63
CA GLY A 18 8.14 -7.89 -8.35
C GLY A 18 8.88 -7.61 -7.04
N ASP A 19 10.21 -7.71 -7.09
CA ASP A 19 11.09 -7.43 -5.95
C ASP A 19 11.06 -5.96 -5.50
N MET A 20 10.56 -5.05 -6.35
CA MET A 20 10.44 -3.63 -6.02
C MET A 20 9.22 -3.31 -5.16
N ALA A 21 8.33 -4.27 -4.87
CA ALA A 21 7.11 -4.04 -4.08
C ALA A 21 7.40 -3.35 -2.73
N ARG A 22 8.42 -3.83 -2.01
CA ARG A 22 8.86 -3.24 -0.74
C ARG A 22 9.30 -1.79 -0.92
N LYS A 23 10.22 -1.56 -1.85
CA LYS A 23 10.79 -0.25 -2.12
C LYS A 23 9.73 0.74 -2.60
N THR A 24 8.71 0.28 -3.33
CA THR A 24 7.58 1.13 -3.74
C THR A 24 6.79 1.66 -2.56
N ILE A 25 6.53 0.83 -1.54
CA ILE A 25 5.85 1.25 -0.30
C ILE A 25 6.75 2.21 0.48
N GLU A 26 8.03 1.87 0.66
CA GLU A 26 9.01 2.73 1.35
C GLU A 26 9.11 4.11 0.69
N ASN A 27 9.22 4.18 -0.65
CA ASN A 27 9.23 5.43 -1.40
C ASN A 27 7.94 6.24 -1.22
N GLN A 28 6.77 5.58 -1.15
CA GLN A 28 5.51 6.30 -0.93
C GLN A 28 5.41 6.81 0.51
N LYS A 29 5.92 6.07 1.50
CA LYS A 29 6.05 6.51 2.90
C LYS A 29 6.94 7.74 3.01
N GLU A 30 8.10 7.72 2.36
CA GLU A 30 9.04 8.84 2.35
C GLU A 30 8.42 10.11 1.76
N LYS A 31 7.74 10.01 0.60
CA LYS A 31 7.02 11.14 -0.01
C LYS A 31 5.97 11.78 0.91
N LEU A 32 5.37 10.98 1.79
CA LEU A 32 4.34 11.42 2.73
C LEU A 32 4.90 11.79 4.11
N ASN A 33 6.23 11.71 4.31
CA ASN A 33 6.90 11.87 5.60
C ASN A 33 6.39 10.89 6.69
N LEU A 34 5.99 9.68 6.28
CA LEU A 34 5.45 8.61 7.14
C LEU A 34 6.50 7.54 7.44
N THR A 35 7.69 7.96 7.87
CA THR A 35 8.88 7.08 8.02
C THR A 35 9.17 6.66 9.45
N ARG A 36 8.45 7.21 10.44
CA ARG A 36 8.72 7.00 11.87
C ARG A 36 7.51 6.45 12.61
N GLY A 37 7.78 5.52 13.53
CA GLY A 37 6.77 4.93 14.40
C GLY A 37 5.83 3.97 13.69
N GLU A 38 4.90 3.41 14.46
CA GLU A 38 3.78 2.69 13.88
C GLU A 38 2.83 3.66 13.19
N LEU A 39 2.40 3.31 11.98
CA LEU A 39 1.43 4.10 11.25
C LEU A 39 0.01 3.73 11.65
N THR A 40 -0.87 4.73 11.62
CA THR A 40 -2.31 4.54 11.80
C THR A 40 -2.95 4.03 10.51
N TYR A 41 -4.17 3.50 10.63
CA TYR A 41 -4.99 3.13 9.46
C TYR A 41 -5.10 4.27 8.46
N GLU A 42 -5.37 5.50 8.92
CA GLU A 42 -5.51 6.67 8.04
C GLU A 42 -4.22 7.02 7.32
N GLN A 43 -3.06 6.84 7.98
CA GLN A 43 -1.76 7.03 7.35
C GLN A 43 -1.49 5.96 6.29
N TYR A 44 -1.85 4.70 6.55
CA TYR A 44 -1.78 3.65 5.53
C TYR A 44 -2.74 3.91 4.36
N ALA A 45 -3.95 4.39 4.60
CA ALA A 45 -4.89 4.75 3.54
C ALA A 45 -4.28 5.83 2.60
N LYS A 46 -3.57 6.82 3.14
CA LYS A 46 -2.83 7.82 2.33
C LYS A 46 -1.73 7.18 1.49
N ILE A 47 -1.03 6.17 2.02
CA ILE A 47 -0.02 5.41 1.25
C ILE A 47 -0.69 4.67 0.10
N VAL A 48 -1.85 4.04 0.34
CA VAL A 48 -2.63 3.35 -0.69
C VAL A 48 -3.07 4.31 -1.80
N ASP A 49 -3.56 5.50 -1.46
CA ASP A 49 -3.94 6.51 -2.47
C ASP A 49 -2.72 7.03 -3.27
N SER A 50 -1.55 7.12 -2.64
CA SER A 50 -0.29 7.44 -3.32
C SER A 50 0.12 6.33 -4.30
N ILE A 51 -0.01 5.06 -3.90
CA ILE A 51 0.22 3.90 -4.77
C ILE A 51 -0.79 3.85 -5.92
N TYR A 52 -2.07 4.15 -5.66
CA TYR A 52 -3.10 4.29 -6.70
C TYR A 52 -2.67 5.31 -7.74
N THR A 53 -2.22 6.50 -7.32
CA THR A 53 -1.77 7.56 -8.22
C THR A 53 -0.56 7.13 -9.05
N LEU A 54 0.36 6.34 -8.46
CA LEU A 54 1.49 5.75 -9.18
C LEU A 54 1.00 4.75 -10.24
N CYS A 55 0.14 3.81 -9.86
CA CYS A 55 -0.41 2.80 -10.77
C CYS A 55 -1.24 3.44 -11.89
N MET A 56 -2.01 4.50 -11.61
CA MET A 56 -2.76 5.26 -12.61
C MET A 56 -1.86 5.74 -13.74
N LYS A 57 -0.69 6.27 -13.39
CA LYS A 57 0.28 6.81 -14.36
C LYS A 57 1.02 5.71 -15.14
N MET A 58 1.25 4.55 -14.52
CA MET A 58 2.06 3.47 -15.11
C MET A 58 1.26 2.46 -15.92
N ALA A 59 0.07 2.10 -15.44
CA ALA A 59 -0.70 0.94 -15.92
C ALA A 59 -2.18 1.26 -16.21
N GLY A 60 -2.62 2.50 -15.96
CA GLY A 60 -3.98 2.96 -16.21
C GLY A 60 -4.98 2.58 -15.11
N ALA A 61 -6.23 3.01 -15.32
CA ALA A 61 -7.30 2.96 -14.33
C ALA A 61 -7.62 1.56 -13.82
N ALA A 62 -7.79 0.59 -14.72
CA ALA A 62 -8.18 -0.76 -14.32
C ALA A 62 -7.20 -1.41 -13.33
N ILE A 63 -5.89 -1.22 -13.53
CA ILE A 63 -4.86 -1.75 -12.63
C ILE A 63 -4.79 -0.94 -11.34
N ALA A 64 -4.90 0.38 -11.44
CA ALA A 64 -4.89 1.25 -10.27
C ALA A 64 -6.06 0.96 -9.32
N ASP A 65 -7.27 0.82 -9.84
CA ASP A 65 -8.47 0.50 -9.05
C ASP A 65 -8.33 -0.85 -8.35
N LYS A 66 -7.86 -1.87 -9.07
CA LYS A 66 -7.57 -3.19 -8.49
C LYS A 66 -6.55 -3.09 -7.36
N MET A 67 -5.49 -2.30 -7.57
CA MET A 67 -4.45 -2.10 -6.56
C MET A 67 -5.02 -1.42 -5.30
N ARG A 68 -5.76 -0.32 -5.48
CA ARG A 68 -6.37 0.43 -4.39
C ARG A 68 -7.31 -0.43 -3.56
N ASN A 69 -8.22 -1.14 -4.23
CA ASN A 69 -9.22 -1.96 -3.56
C ASN A 69 -8.58 -3.11 -2.76
N GLY A 70 -7.62 -3.82 -3.36
CA GLY A 70 -6.92 -4.91 -2.66
C GLY A 70 -6.10 -4.43 -1.47
N LEU A 71 -5.41 -3.30 -1.59
CA LEU A 71 -4.65 -2.73 -0.47
C LEU A 71 -5.56 -2.21 0.65
N LEU A 72 -6.68 -1.54 0.33
CA LEU A 72 -7.66 -1.12 1.34
C LEU A 72 -8.28 -2.32 2.07
N GLN A 73 -8.61 -3.40 1.35
CA GLN A 73 -9.11 -4.62 1.95
C GLN A 73 -8.12 -5.18 2.99
N ILE A 74 -6.82 -5.21 2.67
CA ILE A 74 -5.78 -5.61 3.62
C ILE A 74 -5.80 -4.72 4.87
N LEU A 75 -5.94 -3.41 4.72
CA LEU A 75 -6.02 -2.50 5.88
C LEU A 75 -7.26 -2.77 6.73
N ASP A 76 -8.40 -3.04 6.12
CA ASP A 76 -9.67 -3.31 6.81
C ASP A 76 -9.65 -4.63 7.58
N GLU A 77 -9.08 -5.70 6.99
CA GLU A 77 -8.91 -6.99 7.65
C GLU A 77 -8.03 -6.86 8.90
N ASN A 78 -6.90 -6.15 8.78
CA ASN A 78 -6.01 -5.92 9.92
C ASN A 78 -6.58 -4.94 10.95
N ARG A 79 -7.50 -4.05 10.57
CA ARG A 79 -8.23 -3.19 11.52
C ARG A 79 -9.26 -3.97 12.33
N THR A 80 -9.91 -4.96 11.71
CA THR A 80 -11.01 -5.72 12.32
C THR A 80 -10.56 -6.99 13.04
N GLY A 81 -9.25 -7.31 13.00
CA GLY A 81 -8.66 -8.44 13.75
C GLY A 81 -9.11 -9.80 13.22
N ARG A 82 -9.51 -9.88 11.95
CA ARG A 82 -9.93 -11.11 11.28
C ARG A 82 -8.81 -11.71 10.44
#